data_AF-A0A7X1L6P3-F1
#
_entry.id   AF-A0A7X1L6P3-F1
#
_cell.length_a   1.000
_cell.length_b   1.000
_cell.length_c   1.000
_cell.angle_alpha   90.00
_cell.angle_beta   90.00
_cell.angle_gamma   90.00
#
_symmetry.space_group_name_H-M   'P 1'
#
loop_
_entity.id
_entity.type
_entity.pdbx_description
1 polymer ?
#
loop_
_entity_poly.entity_id
_entity_poly.type
_entity_poly.pdbx_seq_one_letter_code
_entity_poly.pdbx_strand_id
1 'polypeptide(L)'
;MMDKEKLRKADIFSGGVIMLFGVWIISQAIQMPMKDSWGGVQNVWYVSPALFPLLVGAMITLLGALLVRKALHTVGRKGLMDVLNWLGSASLVHYLKTPAVFRFYAMTVLFFSFVFLNIPRIDFFLCAILFLIVFITMFYFDDDALLKKMLCFYLIGTIVFLAFFSLGLSDTLEASLPYPGDWLTLAFIIAYCIYVWTLIRSAPPLRKKYRTALILAVVAPFTIGPIFKYFLLVPMPTEGVVVAALDALWYWDF
;
A
#
# COMPACT_ATOMS: atom_id res chain seq x y z
N MET A 1 12.93 7.78 -27.40
CA MET A 1 13.80 6.91 -26.55
C MET A 1 14.73 7.81 -25.77
N MET A 2 14.80 7.68 -24.44
CA MET A 2 15.84 8.36 -23.67
C MET A 2 17.22 7.86 -24.07
N ASP A 3 18.20 8.76 -24.08
CA ASP A 3 19.58 8.43 -24.38
C ASP A 3 20.11 7.38 -23.39
N LYS A 4 20.81 6.34 -23.90
CA LYS A 4 21.31 5.22 -23.09
C LYS A 4 22.22 5.72 -21.97
N GLU A 5 22.95 6.80 -22.21
CA GLU A 5 23.83 7.40 -21.21
C GLU A 5 23.06 8.06 -20.07
N LYS A 6 21.93 8.72 -20.36
CA LYS A 6 21.04 9.32 -19.35
C LYS A 6 20.34 8.26 -18.49
N LEU A 7 19.93 7.13 -19.10
CA LEU A 7 19.38 5.98 -18.37
C LEU A 7 20.40 5.38 -17.40
N ARG A 8 21.66 5.24 -17.83
CA ARG A 8 22.73 4.70 -16.98
C ARG A 8 23.15 5.63 -15.85
N LYS A 9 23.01 6.95 -16.01
CA LYS A 9 23.17 7.93 -14.93
C LYS A 9 22.11 7.73 -13.85
N ALA A 10 20.84 7.57 -14.23
CA ALA A 10 19.76 7.28 -13.29
C ALA A 10 19.95 5.94 -12.55
N ASP A 11 20.50 4.92 -13.22
CA ASP A 11 20.80 3.60 -12.63
C ASP A 11 21.79 3.65 -11.46
N ILE A 12 22.75 4.60 -11.42
CA ILE A 12 23.68 4.76 -10.28
C ILE A 12 22.90 5.16 -9.03
N PHE A 13 22.02 6.15 -9.17
CA PHE A 13 21.25 6.68 -8.05
C PHE A 13 20.17 5.69 -7.61
N SER A 14 19.36 5.19 -8.54
CA SER A 14 18.30 4.23 -8.22
C SER A 14 18.89 2.93 -7.66
N GLY A 15 19.95 2.39 -8.26
CA GLY A 15 20.66 1.23 -7.76
C GLY A 15 21.24 1.44 -6.37
N GLY A 16 21.80 2.62 -6.09
CA GLY A 16 22.33 2.98 -4.77
C GLY A 16 21.25 3.05 -3.70
N VAL A 17 20.14 3.74 -3.99
CA VAL A 17 18.97 3.83 -3.08
C VAL A 17 18.37 2.44 -2.84
N ILE A 18 18.18 1.64 -3.88
CA ILE A 18 17.66 0.26 -3.79
C ILE A 18 18.61 -0.60 -2.94
N MET A 19 19.92 -0.49 -3.15
CA MET A 19 20.91 -1.24 -2.37
C MET A 19 20.86 -0.88 -0.88
N LEU A 20 20.84 0.42 -0.55
CA LEU A 20 20.73 0.91 0.82
C LEU A 20 19.42 0.48 1.49
N PHE A 21 18.31 0.53 0.75
CA PHE A 21 17.01 0.06 1.21
C PHE A 21 17.02 -1.44 1.51
N GLY A 22 17.62 -2.26 0.64
CA GLY A 22 17.79 -3.70 0.89
C GLY A 22 18.64 -3.99 2.14
N VAL A 23 19.74 -3.23 2.34
CA VAL A 23 20.59 -3.35 3.53
C VAL A 23 19.80 -2.98 4.79
N TRP A 24 18.97 -1.94 4.71
CA TRP A 24 18.09 -1.55 5.81
C TRP A 24 17.07 -2.63 6.14
N ILE A 25 16.43 -3.26 5.14
CA ILE A 25 15.54 -4.41 5.34
C ILE A 25 16.26 -5.55 6.06
N ILE A 26 17.47 -5.91 5.61
CA ILE A 26 18.28 -6.96 6.26
C ILE A 26 18.55 -6.60 7.72
N SER A 27 18.90 -5.33 8.00
CA SER A 27 19.15 -4.84 9.36
C SER A 27 17.93 -4.97 10.27
N GLN A 28 16.72 -4.71 9.75
CA GLN A 28 15.46 -4.91 10.48
C GLN A 28 15.15 -6.41 10.65
N ALA A 29 15.38 -7.21 9.62
CA ALA A 29 15.07 -8.64 9.63
C ALA A 29 15.95 -9.43 10.62
N ILE A 30 17.19 -9.02 10.83
CA ILE A 30 18.11 -9.62 11.82
C ILE A 30 17.58 -9.45 13.26
N GLN A 31 16.74 -8.43 13.51
CA GLN A 31 16.14 -8.18 14.82
C GLN A 31 14.89 -9.04 15.08
N MET A 32 14.41 -9.77 14.07
CA MET A 32 13.23 -10.64 14.19
C MET A 32 13.63 -12.05 14.66
N PRO A 33 12.74 -12.76 15.40
CA PRO A 33 13.01 -14.12 15.83
C PRO A 33 13.19 -15.05 14.62
N MET A 34 14.31 -15.77 14.58
CA MET A 34 14.64 -16.70 13.51
C MET A 34 13.94 -18.06 13.64
N LYS A 35 13.42 -18.36 14.83
CA LYS A 35 12.69 -19.58 15.17
C LYS A 35 11.48 -19.20 16.01
N ASP A 36 10.32 -19.69 15.63
CA ASP A 36 9.12 -19.62 16.44
C ASP A 36 8.33 -20.93 16.28
N SER A 37 7.40 -21.22 17.20
CA SER A 37 6.58 -22.43 17.15
C SER A 37 5.10 -22.07 17.06
N TRP A 38 4.41 -22.61 16.05
CA TRP A 38 2.99 -22.41 15.87
C TRP A 38 2.28 -23.76 15.82
N GLY A 39 1.26 -23.97 16.67
CA GLY A 39 0.51 -25.23 16.72
C GLY A 39 1.33 -26.47 17.12
N GLY A 40 2.43 -26.32 17.88
CA GLY A 40 3.28 -27.44 18.30
C GLY A 40 4.25 -27.99 17.24
N VAL A 41 4.26 -27.41 16.03
CA VAL A 41 5.19 -27.78 14.96
C VAL A 41 6.35 -26.77 14.90
N GLN A 42 7.56 -27.25 15.15
CA GLN A 42 8.81 -26.48 15.05
C GLN A 42 9.27 -26.45 13.58
N ASN A 43 8.63 -25.66 12.72
CA ASN A 43 9.06 -25.53 11.32
C ASN A 43 9.79 -24.20 11.10
N VAL A 44 11.13 -24.25 11.12
CA VAL A 44 12.01 -23.08 11.04
C VAL A 44 11.83 -22.27 9.75
N TRP A 45 11.34 -22.86 8.66
CA TRP A 45 11.12 -22.13 7.41
C TRP A 45 9.76 -21.43 7.35
N TYR A 46 8.70 -22.10 7.81
CA TYR A 46 7.32 -21.58 7.73
C TYR A 46 7.03 -20.58 8.86
N VAL A 47 7.71 -20.71 10.00
CA VAL A 47 7.45 -19.93 11.22
C VAL A 47 8.60 -18.97 11.53
N SER A 48 9.42 -18.59 10.55
CA SER A 48 10.48 -17.58 10.73
C SER A 48 10.08 -16.26 10.07
N PRO A 49 9.56 -15.29 10.85
CA PRO A 49 9.23 -13.95 10.35
C PRO A 49 10.40 -13.26 9.64
N ALA A 50 11.64 -13.60 10.02
CA ALA A 50 12.87 -13.01 9.49
C ALA A 50 13.25 -13.51 8.09
N LEU A 51 12.91 -14.76 7.74
CA LEU A 51 13.52 -15.46 6.61
C LEU A 51 13.10 -14.87 5.26
N PHE A 52 11.82 -14.49 5.13
CA PHE A 52 11.31 -13.85 3.91
C PHE A 52 11.88 -12.43 3.71
N PRO A 53 11.83 -11.52 4.72
CA PRO A 53 12.51 -10.22 4.65
C PRO A 53 14.01 -10.33 4.36
N LEU A 54 14.72 -11.30 4.94
CA LEU A 54 16.15 -11.52 4.67
C LEU A 54 16.40 -11.88 3.20
N LEU A 55 15.62 -12.80 2.64
CA LEU A 55 15.77 -13.22 1.24
C LEU A 55 15.47 -12.07 0.28
N VAL A 56 14.35 -11.37 0.49
CA VAL A 56 13.96 -10.22 -0.33
C VAL A 56 14.99 -9.10 -0.20
N GLY A 57 15.39 -8.76 1.02
CA GLY A 57 16.42 -7.76 1.29
C GLY A 57 17.75 -8.09 0.61
N ALA A 58 18.21 -9.34 0.70
CA ALA A 58 19.43 -9.82 0.05
C ALA A 58 19.36 -9.70 -1.48
N MET A 59 18.25 -10.12 -2.09
CA MET A 59 18.05 -9.97 -3.53
C MET A 59 18.05 -8.49 -3.97
N ILE A 60 17.35 -7.63 -3.24
CA ILE A 60 17.29 -6.18 -3.50
C ILE A 60 18.70 -5.58 -3.40
N THR A 61 19.46 -5.88 -2.35
CA THR A 61 20.83 -5.41 -2.17
C THR A 61 21.74 -5.88 -3.30
N LEU A 62 21.67 -7.15 -3.67
CA LEU A 62 22.47 -7.73 -4.75
C LEU A 62 22.17 -7.04 -6.10
N LEU A 63 20.89 -6.93 -6.46
CA LEU A 63 20.47 -6.33 -7.73
C LEU A 63 20.82 -4.84 -7.78
N GLY A 64 20.63 -4.11 -6.67
CA GLY A 64 21.07 -2.73 -6.53
C GLY A 64 22.58 -2.57 -6.71
N ALA A 65 23.38 -3.43 -6.06
CA ALA A 65 24.84 -3.43 -6.20
C ALA A 65 25.28 -3.74 -7.63
N LEU A 66 24.64 -4.70 -8.31
CA LEU A 66 24.93 -5.02 -9.72
C LEU A 66 24.58 -3.86 -10.66
N LEU A 67 23.47 -3.17 -10.41
CA LEU A 67 23.08 -1.96 -11.14
C LEU A 67 24.12 -0.85 -10.98
N VAL A 68 24.51 -0.55 -9.74
CA VAL A 68 25.55 0.46 -9.44
C VAL A 68 26.87 0.08 -10.10
N ARG A 69 27.31 -1.17 -9.98
CA ARG A 69 28.57 -1.64 -10.57
C ARG A 69 28.56 -1.48 -12.09
N LYS A 70 27.48 -1.89 -12.76
CA LYS A 70 27.36 -1.80 -14.22
C LYS A 70 27.30 -0.34 -14.69
N ALA A 71 26.62 0.52 -13.94
CA ALA A 71 26.50 1.93 -14.25
C ALA A 71 27.82 2.69 -14.01
N LEU A 72 28.54 2.42 -12.91
CA LEU A 72 29.87 2.97 -12.64
C LEU A 72 30.89 2.57 -13.69
N HIS A 73 30.86 1.31 -14.15
CA HIS A 73 31.73 0.84 -15.22
C HIS A 73 31.46 1.54 -16.57
N THR A 74 30.22 1.98 -16.81
CA THR A 74 29.82 2.56 -18.10
C THR A 74 30.00 4.08 -18.14
N VAL A 75 29.66 4.79 -17.07
CA VAL A 75 29.64 6.27 -17.04
C VAL A 75 30.83 6.88 -16.28
N GLY A 76 31.57 6.06 -15.50
CA GLY A 76 32.74 6.49 -14.73
C GLY A 76 32.43 7.55 -13.64
N ARG A 77 33.48 8.12 -13.04
CA ARG A 77 33.37 9.14 -11.97
C ARG A 77 32.73 10.45 -12.44
N LYS A 78 32.85 10.80 -13.73
CA LYS A 78 32.20 11.99 -14.32
C LYS A 78 30.67 11.86 -14.34
N GLY A 79 30.15 10.67 -14.66
CA GLY A 79 28.72 10.39 -14.60
C GLY A 79 28.11 10.55 -13.21
N LEU A 80 28.87 10.21 -12.17
CA LEU A 80 28.45 10.34 -10.78
C LEU A 80 28.29 11.81 -10.39
N MET A 81 29.24 12.67 -10.80
CA MET A 81 29.16 14.11 -10.57
C MET A 81 27.97 14.75 -11.32
N ASP A 82 27.70 14.31 -12.55
CA ASP A 82 26.55 14.77 -13.33
C ASP A 82 25.21 14.38 -12.68
N VAL A 83 25.13 13.20 -12.07
CA VAL A 83 23.94 12.76 -11.33
C VAL A 83 23.73 13.58 -10.06
N LEU A 84 24.80 13.87 -9.31
CA LEU A 84 24.73 14.75 -8.14
C LEU A 84 24.28 16.16 -8.52
N ASN A 85 24.80 16.72 -9.61
CA ASN A 85 24.37 18.01 -10.15
C ASN A 85 22.92 17.96 -10.64
N TRP A 86 22.49 16.85 -11.26
CA TRP A 86 21.11 16.64 -11.70
C TRP A 86 20.13 16.59 -10.52
N LEU A 87 20.50 15.93 -9.41
CA LEU A 87 19.68 15.87 -8.19
C LEU A 87 19.39 17.26 -7.61
N GLY A 88 20.34 18.20 -7.71
CA GLY A 88 20.14 19.59 -7.28
C GLY A 88 19.44 20.49 -8.30
N SER A 89 19.11 19.99 -9.50
CA SER A 89 18.63 20.81 -10.61
C SER A 89 17.10 20.92 -10.70
N ALA A 90 16.62 21.97 -11.37
CA ALA A 90 15.19 22.13 -11.70
C ALA A 90 14.62 20.96 -12.52
N SER A 91 15.47 20.18 -13.20
CA SER A 91 15.03 19.03 -13.98
C SER A 91 14.58 17.85 -13.11
N LEU A 92 15.11 17.70 -11.88
CA LEU A 92 14.58 16.74 -10.91
C LEU A 92 13.16 17.15 -10.49
N VAL A 93 12.94 18.42 -10.18
CA VAL A 93 11.61 18.93 -9.80
C VAL A 93 10.59 18.69 -10.90
N HIS A 94 10.99 18.82 -12.17
CA HIS A 94 10.15 18.48 -13.31
C HIS A 94 9.87 16.97 -13.38
N TYR A 95 10.89 16.13 -13.22
CA TYR A 95 10.75 14.67 -13.18
C TYR A 95 9.78 14.21 -12.08
N LEU A 96 9.89 14.77 -10.88
CA LEU A 96 9.01 14.45 -9.74
C LEU A 96 7.54 14.83 -9.98
N LYS A 97 7.26 15.69 -10.96
CA LYS A 97 5.91 16.11 -11.35
C LYS A 97 5.35 15.32 -12.55
N THR A 98 6.11 14.35 -13.08
CA THR A 98 5.66 13.53 -14.21
C THR A 98 4.51 12.60 -13.82
N PRO A 99 3.61 12.26 -14.76
CA PRO A 99 2.49 11.33 -14.48
C PRO A 99 2.90 9.97 -13.92
N ALA A 100 4.02 9.42 -14.40
CA ALA A 100 4.55 8.14 -13.93
C ALA A 100 4.92 8.21 -12.44
N VAL A 101 5.57 9.29 -12.02
CA VAL A 101 5.95 9.49 -10.62
C VAL A 101 4.72 9.72 -9.73
N PHE A 102 3.68 10.42 -10.21
CA PHE A 102 2.41 10.54 -9.48
C PHE A 102 1.70 9.21 -9.29
N ARG A 103 1.69 8.33 -10.30
CA ARG A 103 1.18 6.95 -10.17
C ARG A 103 1.98 6.19 -9.10
N PHE A 104 3.30 6.33 -9.08
CA PHE A 104 4.17 5.74 -8.06
C PHE A 104 3.86 6.26 -6.65
N TYR A 105 3.65 7.58 -6.49
CA TYR A 105 3.24 8.16 -5.21
C TYR A 105 1.88 7.62 -4.75
N ALA A 106 0.91 7.52 -5.65
CA ALA A 106 -0.41 6.96 -5.34
C ALA A 106 -0.29 5.51 -4.84
N MET A 107 0.48 4.67 -5.54
CA MET A 107 0.74 3.28 -5.10
C MET A 107 1.40 3.26 -3.71
N THR A 108 2.46 4.04 -3.53
CA THR A 108 3.22 4.09 -2.28
C THR A 108 2.32 4.50 -1.12
N VAL A 109 1.56 5.60 -1.28
CA VAL A 109 0.63 6.10 -0.26
C VAL A 109 -0.42 5.05 0.07
N LEU A 110 -1.03 4.41 -0.94
CA LEU A 110 -2.07 3.39 -0.73
C LEU A 110 -1.54 2.18 0.03
N PHE A 111 -0.39 1.64 -0.37
CA PHE A 111 0.18 0.49 0.33
C PHE A 111 0.67 0.83 1.73
N PHE A 112 1.34 1.98 1.92
CA PHE A 112 1.82 2.38 3.24
C PHE A 112 0.66 2.63 4.21
N SER A 113 -0.36 3.38 3.80
CA SER A 113 -1.54 3.60 4.63
C SER A 113 -2.31 2.31 4.88
N PHE A 114 -2.49 1.45 3.88
CA PHE A 114 -3.14 0.16 4.07
C PHE A 114 -2.42 -0.71 5.12
N VAL A 115 -1.11 -0.91 4.98
CA VAL A 115 -0.33 -1.82 5.84
C VAL A 115 -0.11 -1.25 7.23
N PHE A 116 0.32 0.01 7.33
CA PHE A 116 0.79 0.56 8.62
C PHE A 116 -0.28 1.34 9.38
N LEU A 117 -1.29 1.88 8.68
CA LEU A 117 -2.36 2.65 9.32
C LEU A 117 -3.62 1.80 9.49
N ASN A 118 -4.13 1.24 8.38
CA ASN A 118 -5.49 0.71 8.35
C ASN A 118 -5.58 -0.71 8.90
N ILE A 119 -4.80 -1.66 8.37
CA ILE A 119 -4.83 -3.09 8.78
C ILE A 119 -4.78 -3.28 10.30
N PRO A 120 -3.92 -2.60 11.07
CA PRO A 120 -3.81 -2.85 12.51
C PRO A 120 -4.92 -2.25 13.38
N ARG A 121 -5.84 -1.45 12.80
CA ARG A 121 -6.75 -0.58 13.56
C ARG A 121 -8.21 -0.65 13.14
N ILE A 122 -8.48 -1.15 11.94
CA ILE A 122 -9.80 -1.15 11.33
C ILE A 122 -10.09 -2.57 10.87
N ASP A 123 -11.37 -2.97 10.89
CA ASP A 123 -11.84 -4.24 10.36
C ASP A 123 -11.23 -4.55 8.97
N PHE A 124 -10.68 -5.76 8.84
CA PHE A 124 -9.97 -6.17 7.63
C PHE A 124 -10.81 -6.08 6.35
N PHE A 125 -12.11 -6.37 6.40
CA PHE A 125 -12.98 -6.27 5.24
C PHE A 125 -13.15 -4.83 4.79
N LEU A 126 -13.38 -3.91 5.73
CA LEU A 126 -13.49 -2.47 5.42
C LEU A 126 -12.17 -1.93 4.88
N CYS A 127 -11.04 -2.34 5.46
CA CYS A 127 -9.71 -2.00 4.94
C CYS A 127 -9.53 -2.46 3.51
N ALA A 128 -9.87 -3.71 3.21
CA ALA A 128 -9.73 -4.29 1.88
C ALA A 128 -10.66 -3.61 0.86
N ILE A 129 -11.90 -3.32 1.24
CA ILE A 129 -12.85 -2.58 0.39
C ILE A 129 -12.33 -1.18 0.10
N LEU A 130 -11.89 -0.44 1.13
CA LEU A 130 -11.33 0.90 0.98
C LEU A 130 -10.08 0.88 0.09
N PHE A 131 -9.18 -0.08 0.30
CA PHE A 131 -7.98 -0.20 -0.52
C PHE A 131 -8.34 -0.48 -1.98
N LEU A 132 -9.19 -1.49 -2.24
CA LEU A 132 -9.54 -1.89 -3.60
C LEU A 132 -10.33 -0.82 -4.33
N ILE A 133 -11.30 -0.17 -3.68
CA ILE A 133 -12.10 0.86 -4.34
C ILE A 133 -11.21 2.02 -4.77
N VAL A 134 -10.32 2.50 -3.89
CA VAL A 134 -9.43 3.61 -4.18
C VAL A 134 -8.38 3.22 -5.21
N PHE A 135 -7.80 2.02 -5.09
CA PHE A 135 -6.81 1.51 -6.02
C PHE A 135 -7.39 1.36 -7.42
N ILE A 136 -8.53 0.67 -7.57
CA ILE A 136 -9.13 0.43 -8.87
C ILE A 136 -9.56 1.76 -9.51
N THR A 137 -10.24 2.66 -8.79
CA THR A 137 -10.68 3.93 -9.40
C THR A 137 -9.51 4.81 -9.86
N MET A 138 -8.42 4.89 -9.09
CA MET A 138 -7.24 5.68 -9.46
C MET A 138 -6.55 5.15 -10.72
N PHE A 139 -6.43 3.84 -10.89
CA PHE A 139 -5.64 3.26 -11.98
C PHE A 139 -6.48 2.77 -13.17
N TYR A 140 -7.73 2.35 -12.96
CA TYR A 140 -8.56 1.79 -14.03
C TYR A 140 -9.19 2.86 -14.93
N PHE A 141 -9.39 4.09 -14.42
CA PHE A 141 -9.86 5.20 -15.25
C PHE A 141 -8.83 5.64 -16.27
N ASP A 142 -7.53 5.47 -15.95
CA ASP A 142 -6.39 5.84 -16.79
C ASP A 142 -6.40 7.32 -17.20
N ASP A 143 -6.72 8.20 -16.23
CA ASP A 143 -6.73 9.65 -16.39
C ASP A 143 -5.92 10.30 -15.25
N ASP A 144 -4.83 10.98 -15.62
CA ASP A 144 -3.89 11.57 -14.65
C ASP A 144 -4.50 12.71 -13.83
N ALA A 145 -5.46 13.46 -14.37
CA ALA A 145 -6.12 14.55 -13.67
C ALA A 145 -7.09 14.01 -12.62
N LEU A 146 -7.83 12.95 -12.97
CA LEU A 146 -8.70 12.24 -12.02
C LEU A 146 -7.89 11.58 -10.92
N LEU A 147 -6.79 10.90 -11.27
CA LEU A 147 -5.89 10.26 -10.30
C LEU A 147 -5.40 11.28 -9.26
N LYS A 148 -4.92 12.46 -9.68
CA LYS A 148 -4.44 13.50 -8.76
C LYS A 148 -5.53 13.98 -7.79
N LYS A 149 -6.75 14.21 -8.29
CA LYS A 149 -7.89 14.64 -7.47
C LYS A 149 -8.26 13.57 -6.44
N MET A 150 -8.36 12.33 -6.87
CA MET A 150 -8.65 11.19 -5.99
C MET A 150 -7.54 10.96 -4.97
N LEU A 151 -6.28 11.15 -5.35
CA LEU A 151 -5.13 11.00 -4.46
C LEU A 151 -5.13 12.08 -3.38
N CYS A 152 -5.41 13.33 -3.77
CA CYS A 152 -5.54 14.43 -2.82
C CYS A 152 -6.66 14.16 -1.81
N PHE A 153 -7.84 13.74 -2.28
CA PHE A 153 -8.95 13.38 -1.39
C PHE A 153 -8.57 12.22 -0.46
N TYR A 154 -7.90 11.19 -0.97
CA TYR A 154 -7.43 10.07 -0.17
C TYR A 154 -6.40 10.47 0.89
N LEU A 155 -5.46 11.35 0.55
CA LEU A 155 -4.48 11.90 1.49
C LEU A 155 -5.14 12.69 2.62
N ILE A 156 -6.15 13.50 2.30
CA ILE A 156 -6.94 14.22 3.33
C ILE A 156 -7.57 13.20 4.28
N GLY A 157 -8.22 12.16 3.76
CA GLY A 157 -8.78 11.09 4.59
C GLY A 157 -7.74 10.38 5.44
N THR A 158 -6.57 10.08 4.87
CA THR A 158 -5.46 9.45 5.58
C THR A 158 -4.95 10.32 6.73
N ILE A 159 -4.86 11.64 6.53
CA ILE A 159 -4.51 12.60 7.58
C ILE A 159 -5.57 12.62 8.68
N VAL A 160 -6.86 12.55 8.31
CA VAL A 160 -7.97 12.45 9.28
C VAL A 160 -7.86 11.17 10.11
N PHE A 161 -7.59 10.01 9.49
CA PHE A 161 -7.35 8.76 10.23
C PHE A 161 -6.15 8.87 11.16
N LEU A 162 -5.03 9.42 10.68
CA LEU A 162 -3.84 9.62 11.50
C LEU A 162 -4.15 10.48 12.73
N ALA A 163 -4.83 11.62 12.53
CA ALA A 163 -5.24 12.48 13.62
C ALA A 163 -6.19 11.75 14.59
N PHE A 164 -7.21 11.07 14.07
CA PHE A 164 -8.19 10.33 14.87
C PHE A 164 -7.54 9.29 15.78
N PHE A 165 -6.62 8.48 15.24
CA PHE A 165 -5.93 7.46 16.04
C PHE A 165 -4.83 8.04 16.93
N SER A 166 -4.08 9.05 16.48
CA SER A 166 -3.00 9.65 17.29
C SER A 166 -3.51 10.44 18.50
N LEU A 167 -4.72 10.98 18.42
CA LEU A 167 -5.35 11.75 19.50
C LEU A 167 -6.07 10.84 20.52
N GLY A 168 -6.08 9.52 20.31
CA GLY A 168 -6.79 8.57 21.18
C GLY A 168 -8.31 8.70 21.11
N LEU A 169 -8.86 9.33 20.05
CA LEU A 169 -10.30 9.53 19.92
C LEU A 169 -11.03 8.20 19.80
N SER A 170 -10.40 7.20 19.18
CA SER A 170 -10.92 5.83 19.10
C SER A 170 -11.30 5.30 20.49
N ASP A 171 -10.37 5.35 21.44
CA ASP A 171 -10.55 4.79 22.78
C ASP A 171 -11.62 5.58 23.57
N THR A 172 -11.68 6.90 23.40
CA THR A 172 -12.70 7.74 24.05
C THR A 172 -14.10 7.48 23.53
N LEU A 173 -14.25 7.22 22.23
CA LEU A 173 -15.55 6.97 21.60
C LEU A 173 -16.02 5.53 21.82
N GLU A 174 -15.11 4.60 22.06
CA GLU A 174 -15.43 3.19 22.28
C GLU A 174 -16.36 2.96 23.49
N ALA A 175 -16.31 3.87 24.48
CA ALA A 175 -17.24 3.88 25.61
C ALA A 175 -18.71 4.11 25.21
N SER A 176 -18.97 4.72 24.06
CA SER A 176 -20.32 5.07 23.59
C SER A 176 -20.71 4.38 22.28
N LEU A 177 -19.74 4.02 21.44
CA LEU A 177 -19.96 3.43 20.13
C LEU A 177 -18.95 2.30 19.89
N PRO A 178 -19.40 1.05 19.68
CA PRO A 178 -18.48 -0.04 19.40
C PRO A 178 -17.80 0.17 18.04
N TYR A 179 -16.50 -0.13 17.99
CA TYR A 179 -15.67 -0.06 16.78
C TYR A 179 -15.70 1.31 16.06
N PRO A 180 -15.34 2.42 16.72
CA PRO A 180 -15.48 3.76 16.14
C PRO A 180 -14.60 3.97 14.89
N GLY A 181 -13.45 3.29 14.80
CA GLY A 181 -12.59 3.29 13.61
C GLY A 181 -13.27 2.71 12.36
N ASP A 182 -14.13 1.70 12.53
CA ASP A 182 -14.86 1.06 11.42
C ASP A 182 -15.94 1.98 10.88
N TRP A 183 -16.66 2.67 11.76
CA TRP A 183 -17.68 3.65 11.38
C TRP A 183 -17.08 4.85 10.65
N LEU A 184 -15.95 5.36 11.13
CA LEU A 184 -15.20 6.40 10.44
C LEU A 184 -14.76 5.93 9.06
N THR A 185 -14.32 4.67 8.95
CA THR A 185 -13.91 4.07 7.68
C THR A 185 -15.07 3.92 6.71
N LEU A 186 -16.21 3.43 7.18
CA LEU A 186 -17.42 3.32 6.37
C LEU A 186 -17.87 4.69 5.86
N ALA A 187 -17.89 5.70 6.72
CA ALA A 187 -18.20 7.07 6.35
C ALA A 187 -17.23 7.60 5.29
N PHE A 188 -15.93 7.30 5.43
CA PHE A 188 -14.92 7.69 4.46
C PHE A 188 -15.08 6.96 3.11
N ILE A 189 -15.37 5.66 3.10
CA ILE A 189 -15.67 4.90 1.88
C ILE A 189 -16.86 5.53 1.15
N ILE A 190 -17.95 5.82 1.86
CA ILE A 190 -19.16 6.45 1.28
C ILE A 190 -18.81 7.83 0.71
N ALA A 191 -18.10 8.66 1.47
CA ALA A 191 -17.68 9.99 1.02
C ALA A 191 -16.79 9.90 -0.23
N TYR A 192 -15.84 8.96 -0.27
CA TYR A 192 -14.99 8.69 -1.42
C TYR A 192 -15.81 8.26 -2.64
N CYS A 193 -16.77 7.35 -2.46
CA CYS A 193 -17.67 6.90 -3.52
C CYS A 193 -18.45 8.07 -4.14
N ILE A 194 -19.05 8.90 -3.29
CA ILE A 194 -19.82 10.08 -3.72
C ILE A 194 -18.89 11.04 -4.46
N TYR A 195 -17.70 11.31 -3.91
CA TYR A 195 -16.72 12.18 -4.54
C TYR A 195 -16.33 11.68 -5.94
N VAL A 196 -15.95 10.41 -6.08
CA VAL A 196 -15.61 9.82 -7.39
C VAL A 196 -16.78 9.93 -8.36
N TRP A 197 -18.00 9.62 -7.91
CA TRP A 197 -19.21 9.76 -8.73
C TRP A 197 -19.39 11.19 -9.25
N THR A 198 -19.20 12.22 -8.40
CA THR A 198 -19.32 13.63 -8.83
C THR A 198 -18.31 14.01 -9.91
N LEU A 199 -17.11 13.42 -9.89
CA LEU A 199 -16.05 13.67 -10.89
C LEU A 199 -16.37 13.05 -12.25
N ILE A 200 -16.99 11.87 -12.28
CA ILE A 200 -17.16 11.07 -13.50
C ILE A 200 -18.59 11.11 -14.07
N ARG A 201 -19.55 11.73 -13.38
CA ARG A 201 -20.99 11.68 -13.76
C ARG A 201 -21.27 12.15 -15.19
N SER A 202 -20.46 13.04 -15.74
CA SER A 202 -20.57 13.55 -17.11
C SER A 202 -20.03 12.59 -18.18
N ALA A 203 -19.28 11.55 -17.81
CA ALA A 203 -18.61 10.65 -18.74
C ALA A 203 -19.21 9.21 -18.66
N PRO A 204 -20.10 8.82 -19.60
CA PRO A 204 -20.66 7.47 -19.67
C PRO A 204 -19.66 6.30 -19.60
N PRO A 205 -18.50 6.31 -20.31
CA PRO A 205 -17.56 5.19 -20.24
C PRO A 205 -16.95 5.02 -18.84
N LEU A 206 -16.65 6.12 -18.15
CA LEU A 206 -16.08 6.08 -16.79
C LEU A 206 -17.10 5.56 -15.76
N ARG A 207 -18.39 5.84 -15.94
CA ARG A 207 -19.45 5.30 -15.07
C ARG A 207 -19.52 3.77 -15.13
N LYS A 208 -19.33 3.16 -16.32
CA LYS A 208 -19.28 1.70 -16.46
C LYS A 208 -18.06 1.13 -15.72
N LYS A 209 -16.90 1.76 -15.88
CA LYS A 209 -15.68 1.39 -15.15
C LYS A 209 -15.87 1.49 -13.63
N TYR A 210 -16.52 2.56 -13.16
CA TYR A 210 -16.78 2.80 -11.75
C TYR A 210 -17.70 1.75 -11.13
N ARG A 211 -18.81 1.39 -11.80
CA ARG A 211 -19.67 0.30 -11.35
C ARG A 211 -18.92 -1.02 -11.22
N THR A 212 -18.04 -1.31 -12.18
CA THR A 212 -17.19 -2.51 -12.15
C THR A 212 -16.23 -2.46 -10.96
N ALA A 213 -15.62 -1.30 -10.70
CA ALA A 213 -14.74 -1.08 -9.56
C ALA A 213 -15.47 -1.32 -8.22
N LEU A 214 -16.68 -0.77 -8.05
CA LEU A 214 -17.49 -0.97 -6.85
C LEU A 214 -17.82 -2.44 -6.60
N ILE A 215 -18.25 -3.16 -7.64
CA ILE A 215 -18.58 -4.58 -7.54
C ILE A 215 -17.33 -5.37 -7.14
N LEU A 216 -16.20 -5.18 -7.83
CA LEU A 216 -14.97 -5.91 -7.54
C LEU A 216 -14.43 -5.60 -6.14
N ALA A 217 -14.47 -4.34 -5.72
CA ALA A 217 -13.97 -3.91 -4.41
C ALA A 217 -14.74 -4.53 -3.24
N VAL A 218 -16.02 -4.89 -3.42
CA VAL A 218 -16.84 -5.53 -2.40
C VAL A 218 -16.82 -7.05 -2.54
N VAL A 219 -17.06 -7.57 -3.75
CA VAL A 219 -17.16 -9.01 -3.99
C VAL A 219 -15.85 -9.71 -3.66
N ALA A 220 -14.68 -9.15 -4.01
CA ALA A 220 -13.42 -9.83 -3.75
C ALA A 220 -13.14 -10.04 -2.25
N PRO A 221 -13.21 -9.02 -1.36
CA PRO A 221 -13.07 -9.23 0.08
C PRO A 221 -14.12 -10.17 0.66
N PHE A 222 -15.40 -10.05 0.26
CA PHE A 222 -16.48 -10.91 0.76
C PHE A 222 -16.47 -12.33 0.19
N THR A 223 -15.68 -12.61 -0.85
CA THR A 223 -15.45 -13.98 -1.32
C THR A 223 -14.24 -14.58 -0.64
N ILE A 224 -13.12 -13.87 -0.64
CA ILE A 224 -11.83 -14.38 -0.14
C ILE A 224 -11.83 -14.41 1.40
N GLY A 225 -12.31 -13.35 2.05
CA GLY A 225 -12.31 -13.22 3.50
C GLY A 225 -12.99 -14.40 4.21
N PRO A 226 -14.25 -14.75 3.86
CA PRO A 226 -14.94 -15.87 4.49
C PRO A 226 -14.29 -17.23 4.22
N ILE A 227 -13.69 -17.44 3.03
CA ILE A 227 -12.93 -18.67 2.74
C ILE A 227 -11.74 -18.77 3.71
N PHE A 228 -10.97 -17.70 3.88
CA PHE A 228 -9.83 -17.72 4.79
C PHE A 228 -10.25 -17.87 6.26
N LYS A 229 -11.26 -17.11 6.72
CA LYS A 229 -11.69 -17.14 8.13
C LYS A 229 -12.43 -18.43 8.49
N TYR A 230 -13.46 -18.83 7.73
CA TYR A 230 -14.37 -19.91 8.13
C TYR A 230 -13.99 -21.28 7.58
N PHE A 231 -13.40 -21.35 6.37
CA PHE A 231 -12.98 -22.64 5.80
C PHE A 231 -11.54 -23.01 6.17
N LEU A 232 -10.62 -22.04 6.18
CA LEU A 232 -9.22 -22.28 6.49
C LEU A 232 -8.85 -21.94 7.94
N LEU A 233 -9.79 -21.41 8.73
CA LEU A 233 -9.60 -21.04 10.14
C LEU A 233 -8.41 -20.09 10.37
N VAL A 234 -8.14 -19.21 9.39
CA VAL A 234 -7.07 -18.21 9.48
C VAL A 234 -7.61 -16.99 10.21
N PRO A 235 -6.99 -16.57 11.33
CA PRO A 235 -7.42 -15.36 12.04
C PRO A 235 -7.17 -14.12 11.18
N MET A 236 -8.14 -13.19 11.20
CA MET A 236 -8.00 -11.93 10.48
C MET A 236 -7.11 -10.96 11.28
N PRO A 237 -6.36 -10.04 10.63
CA PRO A 237 -5.44 -9.15 11.34
C PRO A 237 -6.10 -8.26 12.40
N THR A 238 -7.29 -7.76 12.10
CA THR A 238 -8.13 -7.00 13.02
C THR A 238 -9.59 -7.29 12.68
N GLU A 239 -10.34 -7.68 13.71
CA GLU A 239 -11.73 -8.08 13.62
C GLU A 239 -12.61 -6.98 14.21
N GLY A 240 -13.55 -6.48 13.42
CA GLY A 240 -14.43 -5.40 13.83
C GLY A 240 -15.88 -5.66 13.44
N VAL A 241 -16.60 -4.61 13.02
CA VAL A 241 -18.05 -4.67 12.79
C VAL A 241 -18.45 -5.73 11.77
N VAL A 242 -17.72 -5.81 10.65
CA VAL A 242 -18.10 -6.73 9.56
C VAL A 242 -17.83 -8.16 9.98
N VAL A 243 -16.66 -8.41 10.57
CA VAL A 243 -16.30 -9.73 11.05
C VAL A 243 -17.25 -10.20 12.16
N ALA A 244 -17.58 -9.33 13.12
CA ALA A 244 -18.54 -9.64 14.18
C ALA A 244 -19.93 -9.98 13.63
N ALA A 245 -20.39 -9.26 12.60
CA ALA A 245 -21.65 -9.56 11.93
C ALA A 245 -21.60 -10.90 11.19
N LEU A 246 -20.49 -11.23 10.51
CA LEU A 246 -20.31 -12.51 9.84
C LEU A 246 -20.22 -13.67 10.85
N ASP A 247 -19.56 -13.48 11.98
CA ASP A 247 -19.49 -14.47 13.06
C ASP A 247 -20.88 -14.72 13.65
N ALA A 248 -21.66 -13.67 13.89
CA ALA A 248 -23.04 -13.80 14.35
C ALA A 248 -23.93 -14.55 13.35
N LEU A 249 -23.69 -14.41 12.05
CA LEU A 249 -24.42 -15.15 11.01
C LEU A 249 -23.96 -16.61 10.88
N TRP A 250 -22.66 -16.87 10.97
CA TRP A 250 -22.07 -18.19 10.79
C TRP A 250 -22.33 -19.12 11.97
N TYR A 251 -22.20 -18.60 13.19
CA TYR A 251 -22.47 -19.31 14.43
C TYR A 251 -23.91 -19.11 14.92
N TRP A 252 -24.81 -18.65 14.04
CA TRP A 252 -26.22 -18.62 14.37
C TRP A 252 -26.73 -20.06 14.47
N ASP A 253 -26.84 -20.55 15.71
CA ASP A 253 -27.46 -21.84 16.00
C ASP A 253 -28.93 -21.81 15.56
N PHE A 254 -29.29 -22.68 14.60
CA PHE A 254 -30.67 -23.07 14.31
C PHE A 254 -31.07 -24.28 15.15
#